data_AF-A0A163X7B0-F1
#
_entry.id   AF-A0A163X7B0-F1
#
_cell.length_a   1.000
_cell.length_b   1.000
_cell.length_c   1.000
_cell.angle_alpha   90.00
_cell.angle_beta   90.00
_cell.angle_gamma   90.00
#
_symmetry.space_group_name_H-M   'P 1'
#
loop_
_entity.id
_entity.type
_entity.pdbx_description
1 polymer ?
#
loop_
_entity_poly.entity_id
_entity_poly.type
_entity_poly.pdbx_seq_one_letter_code
_entity_poly.pdbx_strand_id
1 'polypeptide(L)'
;MDGINVVYDIGNSMQITKAFADSGIIFYLCLNLLGLDAKLKENSKKYIWFSLRYILLIYAPVIIVSILVVILAVSTLQGERPDTDSLLGLSILGGAVISFLTMFLFGTAFPSQLFDVRPGIGAAIGRAFRQAGYLVPRLFFGVGFFAALSFAILILSENSGIGSDPITSAGTPDPAGALVLALAKLTSAFSLAVFAVVVCRAYLKDLQERGELPASDAEIFA
;
A
#
# COMPACT_ATOMS: atom_id res chain seq x y z
N MET A 1 5.47 -30.64 14.48
CA MET A 1 6.10 -29.31 14.27
C MET A 1 6.18 -28.94 12.79
N ASP A 2 5.78 -29.82 11.87
CA ASP A 2 5.87 -29.56 10.41
C ASP A 2 4.73 -28.72 9.81
N GLY A 3 3.58 -28.61 10.50
CA GLY A 3 2.44 -27.80 10.04
C GLY A 3 2.65 -26.28 10.17
N ILE A 4 3.54 -25.85 11.07
CA ILE A 4 3.85 -24.41 11.25
C ILE A 4 4.71 -23.90 10.10
N ASN A 5 5.63 -24.74 9.57
CA ASN A 5 6.51 -24.37 8.46
C ASN A 5 5.74 -24.20 7.15
N VAL A 6 4.76 -25.06 6.85
CA VAL A 6 3.98 -24.96 5.60
C VAL A 6 3.03 -23.75 5.61
N VAL A 7 2.43 -23.42 6.77
CA VAL A 7 1.57 -22.23 6.92
C VAL A 7 2.40 -20.93 6.87
N TYR A 8 3.62 -20.93 7.41
CA TYR A 8 4.55 -19.79 7.28
C TYR A 8 5.04 -19.58 5.83
N ASP A 9 5.30 -20.66 5.09
CA ASP A 9 5.82 -20.60 3.71
C ASP A 9 4.74 -20.16 2.69
N ILE A 10 3.49 -20.61 2.88
CA ILE A 10 2.35 -20.17 2.06
C ILE A 10 1.91 -18.74 2.43
N GLY A 11 1.91 -18.39 3.71
CA GLY A 11 1.58 -17.04 4.18
C GLY A 11 2.56 -15.97 3.70
N ASN A 12 3.87 -16.28 3.68
CA ASN A 12 4.91 -15.35 3.23
C ASN A 12 4.99 -15.24 1.70
N SER A 13 4.83 -16.34 0.97
CA SER A 13 4.81 -16.29 -0.50
C SER A 13 3.60 -15.51 -1.03
N MET A 14 2.41 -15.68 -0.42
CA MET A 14 1.23 -14.87 -0.76
C MET A 14 1.41 -13.38 -0.46
N GLN A 15 2.17 -13.03 0.57
CA GLN A 15 2.48 -11.64 0.91
C GLN A 15 3.42 -10.98 -0.11
N ILE A 16 4.48 -11.69 -0.53
CA ILE A 16 5.40 -11.19 -1.56
C ILE A 16 4.69 -11.05 -2.91
N THR A 17 3.91 -12.05 -3.33
CA THR A 17 3.12 -11.98 -4.57
C THR A 17 2.13 -10.81 -4.55
N LYS A 18 1.49 -10.56 -3.41
CA LYS A 18 0.63 -9.38 -3.23
C LYS A 18 1.40 -8.08 -3.42
N ALA A 19 2.60 -7.96 -2.83
CA ALA A 19 3.41 -6.75 -2.95
C ALA A 19 3.79 -6.46 -4.42
N PHE A 20 4.10 -7.49 -5.21
CA PHE A 20 4.36 -7.34 -6.64
C PHE A 20 3.08 -7.00 -7.45
N ALA A 21 1.94 -7.55 -7.08
CA ALA A 21 0.67 -7.21 -7.71
C ALA A 21 0.29 -5.75 -7.44
N ASP A 22 0.40 -5.31 -6.19
CA ASP A 22 0.13 -3.93 -5.78
C ASP A 22 1.10 -2.95 -6.49
N SER A 23 2.39 -3.29 -6.58
CA SER A 23 3.36 -2.48 -7.32
C SER A 23 3.08 -2.43 -8.81
N GLY A 24 2.61 -3.53 -9.41
CA GLY A 24 2.15 -3.61 -10.80
C GLY A 24 1.00 -2.65 -11.09
N ILE A 25 -0.02 -2.65 -10.22
CA ILE A 25 -1.18 -1.77 -10.34
C ILE A 25 -0.75 -0.31 -10.25
N ILE A 26 0.03 0.05 -9.22
CA ILE A 26 0.49 1.44 -9.05
C ILE A 26 1.39 1.87 -10.20
N PHE A 27 2.31 1.02 -10.66
CA PHE A 27 3.17 1.32 -11.80
C PHE A 27 2.35 1.61 -13.06
N TYR A 28 1.38 0.76 -13.39
CA TYR A 28 0.52 0.93 -14.56
C TYR A 28 -0.33 2.19 -14.45
N LEU A 29 -0.93 2.45 -13.28
CA LEU A 29 -1.72 3.66 -13.05
C LEU A 29 -0.86 4.91 -13.15
N CYS A 30 0.34 4.91 -12.56
CA CYS A 30 1.26 6.04 -12.66
C CYS A 30 1.67 6.29 -14.11
N LEU A 31 2.01 5.26 -14.91
CA LEU A 31 2.32 5.45 -16.33
C LEU A 31 1.18 6.14 -17.08
N ASN A 32 -0.05 5.66 -16.92
CA ASN A 32 -1.23 6.24 -17.59
C ASN A 32 -1.53 7.67 -17.10
N LEU A 33 -1.49 7.88 -15.78
CA LEU A 33 -1.75 9.19 -15.18
C LEU A 33 -0.68 10.23 -15.51
N LEU A 34 0.51 9.80 -15.92
CA LEU A 34 1.62 10.65 -16.31
C LEU A 34 1.72 10.80 -17.85
N GLY A 35 0.83 10.17 -18.61
CA GLY A 35 0.82 10.22 -20.08
C GLY A 35 2.03 9.54 -20.73
N LEU A 36 2.71 8.62 -20.02
CA LEU A 36 3.93 7.98 -20.50
C LEU A 36 3.60 6.75 -21.37
N ASP A 37 4.27 6.67 -22.53
CA ASP A 37 4.07 5.60 -23.51
C ASP A 37 4.45 4.21 -22.94
N ALA A 38 3.55 3.24 -23.09
CA ALA A 38 3.71 1.89 -22.55
C ALA A 38 4.66 0.99 -23.38
N LYS A 39 5.80 1.52 -23.90
CA LYS A 39 6.77 0.72 -24.66
C LYS A 39 7.37 -0.40 -23.81
N LEU A 40 6.99 -1.65 -24.11
CA LEU A 40 7.24 -2.85 -23.29
C LEU A 40 8.70 -3.05 -22.85
N LYS A 41 9.68 -2.76 -23.74
CA LYS A 41 11.09 -3.12 -23.50
C LYS A 41 11.79 -2.15 -22.55
N GLU A 42 11.53 -0.85 -22.69
CA GLU A 42 12.10 0.21 -21.83
C GLU A 42 11.43 0.22 -20.45
N ASN A 43 10.13 -0.10 -20.40
CA ASN A 43 9.35 -0.16 -19.17
C ASN A 43 9.69 -1.36 -18.28
N SER A 44 10.27 -2.43 -18.81
CA SER A 44 10.66 -3.61 -18.01
C SER A 44 11.69 -3.29 -16.93
N LYS A 45 12.75 -2.55 -17.27
CA LYS A 45 13.80 -2.14 -16.31
C LYS A 45 13.26 -1.10 -15.34
N LYS A 46 12.46 -0.13 -15.82
CA LYS A 46 11.78 0.86 -14.97
C LYS A 46 10.85 0.17 -13.96
N TYR A 47 10.10 -0.84 -14.39
CA TYR A 47 9.20 -1.63 -13.55
C TYR A 47 9.93 -2.41 -12.45
N ILE A 48 11.05 -3.06 -12.76
CA ILE A 48 11.84 -3.80 -11.75
C ILE A 48 12.30 -2.86 -10.64
N TRP A 49 12.89 -1.72 -11.00
CA TRP A 49 13.33 -0.72 -10.02
C TRP A 49 12.17 -0.10 -9.25
N PHE A 50 11.03 0.12 -9.92
CA PHE A 50 9.83 0.66 -9.29
C PHE A 50 9.28 -0.30 -8.25
N SER A 51 9.17 -1.58 -8.61
CA SER A 51 8.69 -2.65 -7.73
C SER A 51 9.61 -2.84 -6.53
N LEU A 52 10.93 -2.85 -6.75
CA LEU A 52 11.91 -2.90 -5.67
C LEU A 52 11.75 -1.72 -4.71
N ARG A 53 11.58 -0.50 -5.21
CA ARG A 53 11.35 0.67 -4.35
C ARG A 53 10.02 0.60 -3.62
N TYR A 54 8.95 0.11 -4.26
CA TYR A 54 7.66 -0.06 -3.62
C TYR A 54 7.77 -1.04 -2.44
N ILE A 55 8.40 -2.19 -2.69
CA ILE A 55 8.63 -3.20 -1.67
C ILE A 55 9.48 -2.63 -0.52
N LEU A 56 10.58 -1.95 -0.83
CA LEU A 56 11.52 -1.46 0.21
C LEU A 56 10.99 -0.25 0.98
N LEU A 57 10.28 0.67 0.34
CA LEU A 57 9.90 1.96 0.94
C LEU A 57 8.50 1.96 1.54
N ILE A 58 7.58 1.14 1.02
CA ILE A 58 6.20 1.06 1.53
C ILE A 58 5.96 -0.29 2.20
N TYR A 59 6.23 -1.40 1.52
CA TYR A 59 5.79 -2.72 1.99
C TYR A 59 6.61 -3.25 3.18
N ALA A 60 7.94 -3.21 3.09
CA ALA A 60 8.86 -3.75 4.09
C ALA A 60 8.75 -3.05 5.45
N PRO A 61 8.66 -1.70 5.55
CA PRO A 61 8.48 -1.05 6.85
C PRO A 61 7.20 -1.48 7.57
N VAL A 62 6.10 -1.69 6.83
CA VAL A 62 4.84 -2.16 7.40
C VAL A 62 5.00 -3.59 7.94
N ILE A 63 5.64 -4.49 7.19
CA ILE A 63 5.92 -5.87 7.65
C ILE A 63 6.83 -5.86 8.88
N ILE A 64 7.92 -5.10 8.84
CA ILE A 64 8.90 -5.04 9.93
C ILE A 64 8.20 -4.63 11.23
N VAL A 65 7.31 -3.63 11.16
CA VAL A 65 6.59 -3.20 12.36
C VAL A 65 5.60 -4.25 12.82
N SER A 66 4.84 -4.88 11.92
CA SER A 66 3.96 -5.99 12.28
C SER A 66 4.73 -7.10 13.00
N ILE A 67 5.91 -7.48 12.49
CA ILE A 67 6.79 -8.47 13.12
C ILE A 67 7.29 -7.96 14.49
N LEU A 68 7.75 -6.72 14.60
CA LEU A 68 8.24 -6.15 15.85
C LEU A 68 7.15 -6.11 16.92
N VAL A 69 5.91 -5.76 16.56
CA VAL A 69 4.77 -5.78 17.49
C VAL A 69 4.47 -7.19 17.97
N VAL A 70 4.52 -8.19 17.07
CA VAL A 70 4.36 -9.60 17.46
C VAL A 70 5.48 -10.07 18.38
N ILE A 71 6.74 -9.73 18.09
CA ILE A 71 7.90 -10.07 18.95
C ILE A 71 7.76 -9.41 20.32
N LEU A 72 7.39 -8.12 20.36
CA LEU A 72 7.17 -7.38 21.60
C LEU A 72 6.05 -8.01 22.43
N ALA A 73 4.92 -8.38 21.80
CA ALA A 73 3.85 -9.13 22.43
C ALA A 73 4.38 -10.43 23.04
N VAL A 74 5.08 -11.27 22.27
CA VAL A 74 5.63 -12.56 22.74
C VAL A 74 6.66 -12.39 23.85
N SER A 75 7.47 -11.32 23.83
CA SER A 75 8.50 -11.06 24.84
C SER A 75 7.94 -10.51 26.17
N THR A 76 6.85 -9.75 26.12
CA THR A 76 6.16 -9.23 27.32
C THR A 76 5.26 -10.27 27.98
N LEU A 77 4.92 -11.34 27.24
CA LEU A 77 4.06 -12.47 27.65
C LEU A 77 4.70 -13.46 28.65
N GLN A 78 5.97 -13.29 29.05
CA GLN A 78 6.62 -14.19 30.04
C GLN A 78 6.19 -13.94 31.51
N GLY A 79 5.24 -13.04 31.80
CA GLY A 79 4.87 -12.69 33.19
C GLY A 79 3.39 -12.48 33.48
N GLU A 80 2.63 -11.83 32.60
CA GLU A 80 1.20 -11.56 32.79
C GLU A 80 0.49 -11.67 31.43
N ARG A 81 -0.77 -12.12 31.39
CA ARG A 81 -1.55 -12.16 30.14
C ARG A 81 -1.89 -10.71 29.73
N PRO A 82 -1.27 -10.13 28.70
CA PRO A 82 -1.78 -8.90 28.13
C PRO A 82 -3.14 -9.21 27.50
N ASP A 83 -4.04 -8.25 27.64
CA ASP A 83 -5.34 -8.25 26.99
C ASP A 83 -5.11 -8.32 25.47
N THR A 84 -5.43 -9.45 24.85
CA THR A 84 -5.03 -9.77 23.46
C THR A 84 -5.60 -8.76 22.46
N ASP A 85 -6.73 -8.15 22.82
CA ASP A 85 -7.40 -7.09 22.08
C ASP A 85 -6.59 -5.79 22.06
N SER A 86 -5.89 -5.46 23.16
CA SER A 86 -5.05 -4.26 23.25
C SER A 86 -3.82 -4.35 22.35
N LEU A 87 -3.21 -5.53 22.24
CA LEU A 87 -2.07 -5.79 21.36
C LEU A 87 -2.47 -5.80 19.89
N LEU A 88 -3.64 -6.38 19.57
CA LEU A 88 -4.20 -6.33 18.23
C LEU A 88 -4.47 -4.88 17.82
N GLY A 89 -5.11 -4.09 18.67
CA GLY A 89 -5.35 -2.66 18.43
C GLY A 89 -4.06 -1.89 18.20
N LEU A 90 -3.02 -2.15 18.99
CA LEU A 90 -1.72 -1.49 18.85
C LEU A 90 -0.99 -1.88 17.56
N SER A 91 -1.11 -3.14 17.13
CA SER A 91 -0.56 -3.62 15.85
C SER A 91 -1.23 -2.94 14.64
N ILE A 92 -2.55 -2.80 14.67
CA ILE A 92 -3.32 -2.16 13.60
C ILE A 92 -3.00 -0.66 13.55
N LEU A 93 -3.00 0.01 14.70
CA LEU A 93 -2.68 1.43 14.78
C LEU A 93 -1.25 1.71 14.34
N GLY A 94 -0.27 0.93 14.82
CA GLY A 94 1.13 1.06 14.43
C GLY A 94 1.33 0.84 12.93
N GLY A 95 0.73 -0.23 12.39
CA GLY A 95 0.75 -0.52 10.95
C GLY A 95 0.13 0.59 10.12
N ALA A 96 -1.01 1.15 10.56
CA ALA A 96 -1.68 2.26 9.88
C ALA A 96 -0.82 3.55 9.88
N VAL A 97 -0.23 3.89 11.03
CA VAL A 97 0.65 5.07 11.16
C VAL A 97 1.87 4.95 10.26
N ILE A 98 2.53 3.78 10.25
CA ILE A 98 3.71 3.57 9.41
C ILE A 98 3.36 3.49 7.93
N SER A 99 2.24 2.86 7.57
CA SER A 99 1.72 2.88 6.21
C SER A 99 1.48 4.32 5.74
N PHE A 100 0.83 5.15 6.58
CA PHE A 100 0.61 6.56 6.27
C PHE A 100 1.93 7.33 6.12
N LEU A 101 2.88 7.18 7.06
CA LEU A 101 4.16 7.88 7.04
C LEU A 101 4.99 7.50 5.82
N THR A 102 5.07 6.21 5.48
CA THR A 102 5.80 5.73 4.30
C THR A 102 5.16 6.20 3.00
N MET A 103 3.83 6.13 2.88
CA MET A 103 3.10 6.69 1.74
C MET A 103 3.30 8.20 1.60
N PHE A 104 3.30 8.93 2.73
CA PHE A 104 3.54 10.37 2.74
C PHE A 104 4.96 10.71 2.30
N LEU A 105 5.99 10.14 2.95
CA LEU A 105 7.40 10.46 2.72
C LEU A 105 7.91 9.99 1.36
N PHE A 106 7.46 8.82 0.91
CA PHE A 106 8.03 8.14 -0.26
C PHE A 106 7.07 8.03 -1.44
N GLY A 107 5.80 8.38 -1.28
CA GLY A 107 4.80 8.28 -2.36
C GLY A 107 5.22 9.05 -3.63
N THR A 108 5.84 10.22 -3.50
CA THR A 108 6.31 10.98 -4.67
C THR A 108 7.60 10.44 -5.29
N ALA A 109 8.23 9.40 -4.71
CA ALA A 109 9.38 8.74 -5.30
C ALA A 109 8.99 7.92 -6.55
N PHE A 110 7.76 7.37 -6.56
CA PHE A 110 7.23 6.54 -7.64
C PHE A 110 7.08 7.32 -8.96
N PRO A 111 6.27 8.40 -9.04
CA PRO A 111 6.16 9.16 -10.28
C PRO A 111 7.50 9.78 -10.71
N SER A 112 8.36 10.19 -9.76
CA SER A 112 9.66 10.77 -10.08
C SER A 112 10.65 9.81 -10.74
N GLN A 113 10.48 8.49 -10.51
CA GLN A 113 11.30 7.49 -11.18
C GLN A 113 10.84 7.25 -12.62
N LEU A 114 9.56 7.47 -12.91
CA LEU A 114 9.02 7.28 -14.25
C LEU A 114 9.35 8.47 -15.15
N PHE A 115 9.28 9.69 -14.60
CA PHE A 115 9.64 10.95 -15.25
C PHE A 115 11.14 11.26 -15.28
N ASP A 116 11.99 10.46 -14.60
CA ASP A 116 13.46 10.64 -14.50
C ASP A 116 13.96 12.00 -13.94
N VAL A 117 13.07 12.87 -13.44
CA VAL A 117 13.43 14.14 -12.81
C VAL A 117 13.54 13.98 -11.28
N ARG A 118 14.77 14.10 -10.76
CA ARG A 118 15.12 14.02 -9.33
C ARG A 118 14.58 12.74 -8.65
N PRO A 119 15.01 11.53 -9.09
CA PRO A 119 14.49 10.25 -8.61
C PRO A 119 14.98 9.84 -7.21
N GLY A 120 15.70 10.71 -6.50
CA GLY A 120 16.30 10.41 -5.19
C GLY A 120 15.29 10.38 -4.05
N ILE A 121 15.54 9.52 -3.06
CA ILE A 121 14.70 9.38 -1.85
C ILE A 121 14.66 10.70 -1.05
N GLY A 122 15.80 11.37 -0.86
CA GLY A 122 15.85 12.67 -0.18
C GLY A 122 15.05 13.76 -0.89
N ALA A 123 15.02 13.73 -2.23
CA ALA A 123 14.19 14.64 -3.02
C ALA A 123 12.69 14.33 -2.84
N ALA A 124 12.31 13.05 -2.73
CA ALA A 124 10.94 12.63 -2.45
C ALA A 124 10.44 13.12 -1.09
N ILE A 125 11.27 13.02 -0.05
CA ILE A 125 10.95 13.54 1.29
C ILE A 125 10.75 15.06 1.23
N GLY A 126 11.67 15.79 0.58
CA GLY A 126 11.54 17.23 0.42
C GLY A 126 10.26 17.64 -0.31
N ARG A 127 9.86 16.89 -1.36
CA ARG A 127 8.58 17.07 -2.06
C ARG A 127 7.38 16.80 -1.15
N ALA A 128 7.43 15.74 -0.36
CA ALA A 128 6.36 15.37 0.56
C ALA A 128 6.04 16.49 1.55
N PHE A 129 7.07 17.09 2.16
CA PHE A 129 6.89 18.20 3.09
C PHE A 129 6.38 19.47 2.42
N ARG A 130 6.87 19.82 1.21
CA ARG A 130 6.36 20.97 0.46
C ARG A 130 4.90 20.82 0.07
N GLN A 131 4.50 19.61 -0.31
CA GLN A 131 3.12 19.29 -0.68
C GLN A 131 2.30 18.73 0.50
N ALA A 132 2.71 18.95 1.75
CA ALA A 132 2.05 18.36 2.91
C ALA A 132 0.57 18.74 3.00
N GLY A 133 0.25 20.02 2.75
CA GLY A 133 -1.14 20.50 2.73
C GLY A 133 -2.00 19.86 1.64
N TYR A 134 -1.39 19.35 0.56
CA TYR A 134 -2.08 18.60 -0.47
C TYR A 134 -2.18 17.09 -0.14
N LEU A 135 -1.07 16.49 0.29
CA LEU A 135 -0.92 15.06 0.51
C LEU A 135 -1.66 14.58 1.76
N VAL A 136 -1.47 15.22 2.92
CA VAL A 136 -2.00 14.75 4.22
C VAL A 136 -3.51 14.52 4.19
N PRO A 137 -4.36 15.52 3.83
CA PRO A 137 -5.81 15.30 3.84
C PRO A 137 -6.25 14.26 2.81
N ARG A 138 -5.59 14.17 1.65
CA ARG A 138 -5.97 13.21 0.59
C ARG A 138 -5.52 11.79 0.88
N LEU A 139 -4.36 11.62 1.52
CA LEU A 139 -3.91 10.33 2.01
C LEU A 139 -4.80 9.86 3.16
N PHE A 140 -5.21 10.75 4.06
CA PHE A 140 -6.08 10.38 5.19
C PHE A 140 -7.52 10.07 4.75
N PHE A 141 -8.21 11.04 4.12
CA PHE A 141 -9.62 10.90 3.73
C PHE A 141 -9.84 10.14 2.43
N GLY A 142 -8.83 10.04 1.56
CA GLY A 142 -8.89 9.22 0.36
C GLY A 142 -8.39 7.81 0.64
N VAL A 143 -7.07 7.64 0.67
CA VAL A 143 -6.42 6.32 0.79
C VAL A 143 -6.81 5.63 2.10
N GLY A 144 -6.69 6.35 3.22
CA GLY A 144 -6.99 5.84 4.56
C GLY A 144 -8.44 5.45 4.74
N PHE A 145 -9.40 6.23 4.24
CA PHE A 145 -10.83 5.90 4.29
C PHE A 145 -11.14 4.58 3.58
N PHE A 146 -10.66 4.38 2.35
CA PHE A 146 -10.92 3.13 1.61
C PHE A 146 -10.18 1.94 2.19
N ALA A 147 -8.98 2.14 2.75
CA ALA A 147 -8.25 1.10 3.46
C ALA A 147 -8.98 0.69 4.75
N ALA A 148 -9.48 1.67 5.52
CA ALA A 148 -10.28 1.42 6.72
C ALA A 148 -11.62 0.75 6.38
N LEU A 149 -12.26 1.12 5.27
CA LEU A 149 -13.47 0.47 4.78
C LEU A 149 -13.22 -0.99 4.40
N SER A 150 -12.13 -1.28 3.69
CA SER A 150 -11.72 -2.67 3.36
C SER A 150 -11.51 -3.50 4.63
N PHE A 151 -10.84 -2.93 5.63
CA PHE A 151 -10.65 -3.57 6.93
C PHE A 151 -11.99 -3.77 7.68
N ALA A 152 -12.87 -2.76 7.69
CA ALA A 152 -14.18 -2.84 8.32
C ALA A 152 -15.07 -3.92 7.67
N ILE A 153 -15.04 -4.07 6.34
CA ILE A 153 -15.76 -5.14 5.64
C ILE A 153 -15.31 -6.51 6.17
N LEU A 154 -14.00 -6.74 6.31
CA LEU A 154 -13.47 -8.01 6.81
C LEU A 154 -13.90 -8.27 8.25
N ILE A 155 -13.66 -7.31 9.16
CA ILE A 155 -13.96 -7.47 10.58
C ILE A 155 -15.47 -7.62 10.85
N LEU A 156 -16.32 -6.83 10.19
CA LEU A 156 -17.76 -6.91 10.38
C LEU A 156 -18.34 -8.23 9.83
N SER A 157 -17.78 -8.74 8.73
CA SER A 157 -18.20 -10.03 8.18
C SER A 157 -17.80 -11.18 9.09
N GLU A 158 -16.56 -11.15 9.60
CA GLU A 158 -16.04 -12.16 10.54
C GLU A 158 -16.86 -12.19 11.84
N ASN A 159 -17.19 -11.01 12.39
CA ASN A 159 -18.08 -10.89 13.56
C ASN A 159 -19.52 -11.34 13.29
N SER A 160 -19.95 -11.36 12.02
CA SER A 160 -21.26 -11.88 11.61
C SER A 160 -21.23 -13.39 11.31
N GLY A 161 -20.09 -14.06 11.53
CA GLY A 161 -19.90 -15.48 11.26
C GLY A 161 -19.66 -15.81 9.78
N ILE A 162 -19.46 -14.80 8.92
CA ILE A 162 -19.12 -14.96 7.51
C ILE A 162 -17.61 -14.79 7.37
N GLY A 163 -16.89 -15.90 7.18
CA GLY A 163 -15.45 -15.86 6.93
C GLY A 163 -15.12 -15.16 5.61
N SER A 164 -13.88 -14.71 5.42
CA SER A 164 -13.41 -14.14 4.15
C SER A 164 -12.85 -15.19 3.19
N ASP A 165 -12.85 -16.46 3.57
CA ASP A 165 -12.31 -17.53 2.74
C ASP A 165 -13.36 -17.98 1.72
N PRO A 166 -13.00 -18.09 0.43
CA PRO A 166 -13.92 -18.53 -0.61
C PRO A 166 -14.25 -20.03 -0.53
N ILE A 167 -13.57 -20.75 0.35
CA ILE A 167 -13.72 -22.19 0.60
C ILE A 167 -13.89 -22.35 2.11
N THR A 168 -14.95 -23.03 2.53
CA THR A 168 -15.17 -23.34 3.95
C THR A 168 -14.09 -24.29 4.48
N SER A 169 -13.98 -24.40 5.80
CA SER A 169 -13.11 -25.41 6.44
C SER A 169 -13.47 -26.85 6.06
N ALA A 170 -14.69 -27.10 5.57
CA ALA A 170 -15.15 -28.39 5.05
C ALA A 170 -14.81 -28.62 3.56
N GLY A 171 -14.13 -27.67 2.91
CA GLY A 171 -13.73 -27.76 1.50
C GLY A 171 -14.86 -27.43 0.50
N THR A 172 -16.00 -26.92 0.98
CA THR A 172 -17.11 -26.53 0.11
C THR A 172 -16.97 -25.07 -0.33
N PRO A 173 -17.42 -24.70 -1.55
CA PRO A 173 -17.48 -23.30 -1.95
C PRO A 173 -18.33 -22.47 -0.99
N ASP A 174 -17.84 -21.30 -0.62
CA ASP A 174 -18.59 -20.30 0.17
C ASP A 174 -18.80 -19.02 -0.66
N PRO A 175 -19.97 -18.87 -1.31
CA PRO A 175 -20.29 -17.68 -2.09
C PRO A 175 -20.31 -16.40 -1.25
N ALA A 176 -20.68 -16.48 0.03
CA ALA A 176 -20.73 -15.32 0.91
C ALA A 176 -19.30 -14.87 1.26
N GLY A 177 -18.43 -15.81 1.65
CA GLY A 177 -17.02 -15.51 1.89
C GLY A 177 -16.28 -15.01 0.64
N ALA A 178 -16.57 -15.59 -0.52
CA ALA A 178 -16.04 -15.10 -1.80
C ALA A 178 -16.48 -13.66 -2.11
N LEU A 179 -17.75 -13.30 -1.83
CA LEU A 179 -18.26 -11.95 -2.01
C LEU A 179 -17.60 -10.95 -1.06
N VAL A 180 -17.46 -11.31 0.22
CA VAL A 180 -16.75 -10.49 1.23
C VAL A 180 -15.31 -10.24 0.80
N LEU A 181 -14.60 -11.29 0.38
CA LEU A 181 -13.24 -11.17 -0.12
C LEU A 181 -13.16 -10.26 -1.35
N ALA A 182 -14.07 -10.43 -2.32
CA ALA A 182 -14.12 -9.61 -3.52
C ALA A 182 -14.34 -8.12 -3.17
N LEU A 183 -15.29 -7.81 -2.28
CA LEU A 183 -15.56 -6.43 -1.84
C LEU A 183 -14.36 -5.83 -1.10
N ALA A 184 -13.73 -6.59 -0.20
CA ALA A 184 -12.54 -6.15 0.51
C ALA A 184 -11.35 -5.89 -0.45
N LYS A 185 -11.16 -6.74 -1.47
CA LYS A 185 -10.11 -6.57 -2.48
C LYS A 185 -10.39 -5.41 -3.42
N LEU A 186 -11.64 -5.21 -3.84
CA LEU A 186 -12.03 -4.07 -4.69
C LEU A 186 -11.82 -2.74 -3.97
N THR A 187 -12.23 -2.63 -2.71
CA THR A 187 -12.01 -1.42 -1.90
C THR A 187 -10.53 -1.17 -1.64
N SER A 188 -9.74 -2.22 -1.38
CA SER A 188 -8.29 -2.12 -1.27
C SER A 188 -7.63 -1.67 -2.59
N ALA A 189 -8.04 -2.22 -3.74
CA ALA A 189 -7.54 -1.81 -5.05
C ALA A 189 -7.91 -0.36 -5.38
N PHE A 190 -9.12 0.07 -5.00
CA PHE A 190 -9.53 1.47 -5.14
C PHE A 190 -8.68 2.41 -4.28
N SER A 191 -8.34 2.00 -3.05
CA SER A 191 -7.40 2.74 -2.19
C SER A 191 -6.03 2.92 -2.87
N LEU A 192 -5.48 1.87 -3.51
CA LEU A 192 -4.22 1.96 -4.27
C LEU A 192 -4.35 2.88 -5.49
N ALA A 193 -5.51 2.89 -6.16
CA ALA A 193 -5.75 3.79 -7.28
C ALA A 193 -5.81 5.26 -6.84
N VAL A 194 -6.52 5.55 -5.75
CA VAL A 194 -6.53 6.88 -5.14
C VAL A 194 -5.13 7.29 -4.71
N PHE A 195 -4.35 6.38 -4.13
CA PHE A 195 -2.95 6.63 -3.77
C PHE A 195 -2.14 7.05 -5.00
N ALA A 196 -2.19 6.30 -6.11
CA ALA A 196 -1.49 6.62 -7.35
C ALA A 196 -1.88 8.02 -7.87
N VAL A 197 -3.17 8.35 -7.91
CA VAL A 197 -3.66 9.68 -8.31
C VAL A 197 -3.11 10.79 -7.41
N VAL A 198 -3.16 10.59 -6.10
CA VAL A 198 -2.70 11.58 -5.11
C VAL A 198 -1.20 11.84 -5.26
N VAL A 199 -0.38 10.80 -5.37
CA VAL A 199 1.08 10.97 -5.47
C VAL A 199 1.52 11.51 -6.81
N CYS A 200 0.89 11.12 -7.92
CA CYS A 200 1.16 11.67 -9.25
C CYS A 200 0.81 13.16 -9.31
N ARG A 201 -0.39 13.54 -8.84
CA ARG A 201 -0.80 14.96 -8.83
C ARG A 201 0.06 15.79 -7.89
N ALA A 202 0.44 15.27 -6.72
CA ALA A 202 1.34 15.97 -5.81
C ALA A 202 2.72 16.19 -6.45
N TYR A 203 3.23 15.20 -7.19
CA TYR A 203 4.49 15.32 -7.91
C TYR A 203 4.43 16.37 -9.02
N LEU A 204 3.39 16.33 -9.87
CA LEU A 204 3.19 17.31 -10.94
C LEU A 204 3.02 18.72 -10.38
N LYS A 205 2.25 18.88 -9.30
CA LYS A 205 2.06 20.16 -8.61
C LYS A 205 3.39 20.72 -8.07
N ASP A 206 4.25 19.89 -7.49
CA ASP A 206 5.59 20.33 -7.04
C ASP A 206 6.46 20.78 -8.21
N LEU A 207 6.43 20.07 -9.35
CA LEU A 207 7.18 20.48 -10.54
C LEU A 207 6.65 21.79 -11.11
N GLN A 208 5.32 21.99 -11.15
CA GLN A 208 4.69 23.22 -11.62
C GLN A 208 5.06 24.42 -10.73
N GLU A 209 4.96 24.27 -9.40
CA GLU A 209 5.33 25.32 -8.44
C GLU A 209 6.81 25.69 -8.51
N ARG A 210 7.66 24.79 -9.02
CA ARG A 210 9.10 25.01 -9.19
C ARG A 210 9.51 25.44 -10.59
N GLY A 211 8.55 25.56 -11.52
CA GLY A 211 8.83 25.87 -12.93
C GLY A 211 9.64 24.80 -13.64
N GLU A 212 9.63 23.56 -13.14
CA GLU A 212 10.35 22.41 -13.71
C GLU A 212 9.45 21.56 -14.63
N LEU A 213 8.16 21.93 -14.78
CA LEU A 213 7.25 21.27 -15.71
C LEU A 213 7.50 21.77 -17.14
N PRO A 214 7.84 20.91 -18.12
CA PRO A 214 7.95 21.33 -19.52
C PRO A 214 6.58 21.80 -20.04
N ALA A 215 6.58 22.93 -20.76
CA ALA A 215 5.37 23.63 -21.21
C ALA A 215 4.44 22.81 -22.13
N SER A 216 4.90 21.68 -22.68
CA SER A 216 4.11 20.78 -23.54
C SER A 216 3.12 19.90 -22.77
N ASP A 217 3.34 19.66 -21.48
CA ASP A 217 2.55 18.69 -20.70
C ASP A 217 1.53 19.38 -19.77
N ALA A 218 1.56 20.73 -19.70
CA ALA A 218 0.64 21.51 -18.89
C ALA A 218 -0.81 21.47 -19.42
N GLU A 219 -1.02 21.20 -20.71
CA GLU A 219 -2.35 21.11 -21.32
C GLU A 219 -3.06 19.77 -21.04
N ILE A 220 -2.35 18.71 -20.67
CA ILE A 220 -2.95 17.39 -20.38
C ILE A 220 -3.54 17.33 -18.97
N PHE A 221 -3.14 18.26 -18.09
CA PHE A 221 -3.48 18.25 -16.65
C PHE A 221 -4.15 19.53 -16.13
N ALA A 222 -4.46 20.49 -17.01
CA ALA A 222 -5.34 21.63 -16.73
C ALA A 222 -6.82 21.20 -16.82
#